data_AF-A0A4U9HBA7-F1
#
_entry.id   AF-A0A4U9HBA7-F1
#
_cell.length_a   1.000
_cell.length_b   1.000
_cell.length_c   1.000
_cell.angle_alpha   90.00
_cell.angle_beta   90.00
_cell.angle_gamma   90.00
#
_symmetry.space_group_name_H-M   'P 1'
#
loop_
_entity.id
_entity.type
_entity.pdbx_description
1 polymer ?
#
loop_
_entity_poly.entity_id
_entity_poly.type
_entity_poly.pdbx_seq_one_letter_code
_entity_poly.pdbx_strand_id
1 'polypeptide(L)'
;MAHRYITRPAQAGCENHVALSEREFLRRRANGLFALDWQAHHTRYALGIEVDLWLLQGIDVVVNGSRAYLPYARQRYGAQLLPLCLQVEPAVLRRRLEQRGREDSGQIEQRLARAAAYSVPSDCLRLDNNGALSDTLAALLQLLTALRREENPCN
;
A
#
# COMPACT_ATOMS: atom_id res chain seq x y z
N MET A 1 -11.05 -1.50 -2.89
CA MET A 1 -9.65 -1.85 -2.52
C MET A 1 -9.34 -3.21 -3.14
N ALA A 2 -8.25 -3.33 -3.89
CA ALA A 2 -7.81 -4.61 -4.42
C ALA A 2 -7.23 -5.51 -3.31
N HIS A 3 -7.46 -6.82 -3.41
CA HIS A 3 -6.74 -7.79 -2.57
C HIS A 3 -5.27 -7.87 -2.98
N ARG A 4 -4.42 -8.24 -2.02
CA ARG A 4 -3.03 -8.62 -2.28
C ARG A 4 -2.87 -10.13 -2.20
N TYR A 5 -1.94 -10.68 -2.97
CA TYR A 5 -1.47 -12.05 -2.82
C TYR A 5 -0.24 -12.05 -1.95
N ILE A 6 -0.26 -12.76 -0.82
CA ILE A 6 0.80 -12.67 0.19
C ILE A 6 1.21 -14.05 0.65
N THR A 7 2.51 -14.30 0.87
CA THR A 7 2.99 -15.60 1.37
C THR A 7 2.87 -15.78 2.89
N ARG A 8 2.20 -14.84 3.56
CA ARG A 8 1.93 -14.88 5.00
C ARG A 8 0.62 -15.64 5.25
N PRO A 9 0.52 -16.47 6.31
CA PRO A 9 -0.73 -17.15 6.65
C PRO A 9 -1.89 -16.16 6.89
N ALA A 10 -3.08 -16.50 6.38
CA ALA A 10 -4.28 -15.66 6.50
C ALA A 10 -4.67 -15.38 7.97
N GLN A 11 -4.37 -16.31 8.88
CA GLN A 11 -4.66 -16.21 10.31
C GLN A 11 -3.77 -15.19 11.05
N ALA A 12 -2.75 -14.61 10.40
CA ALA A 12 -1.87 -13.61 11.01
C ALA A 12 -2.49 -12.18 11.13
N GLY A 13 -3.74 -12.00 10.70
CA GLY A 13 -4.60 -10.87 11.03
C GLY A 13 -4.25 -9.50 10.41
N CYS A 14 -5.32 -8.77 10.07
CA CYS A 14 -5.43 -7.33 9.74
C CYS A 14 -5.42 -6.85 8.28
N GLU A 15 -5.42 -7.70 7.26
CA GLU A 15 -5.68 -7.21 5.90
C GLU A 15 -6.42 -8.24 5.05
N ASN A 16 -7.35 -7.76 4.22
CA ASN A 16 -7.99 -8.58 3.21
C ASN A 16 -6.94 -8.96 2.15
N HIS A 17 -6.47 -10.20 2.19
CA HIS A 17 -5.45 -10.72 1.28
C HIS A 17 -5.69 -12.21 0.97
N VAL A 18 -5.22 -12.64 -0.19
CA VAL A 18 -5.18 -14.03 -0.61
C VAL A 18 -3.85 -14.62 -0.13
N ALA A 19 -3.91 -15.49 0.86
CA ALA A 19 -2.73 -16.19 1.36
C ALA A 19 -2.29 -17.27 0.35
N LEU A 20 -1.01 -17.25 -0.03
CA LEU A 20 -0.42 -18.24 -0.93
C LEU A 20 0.73 -18.97 -0.22
N SER A 21 0.96 -20.24 -0.59
CA SER A 21 2.27 -20.85 -0.31
C SER A 21 3.35 -20.18 -1.17
N GLU A 22 4.62 -20.25 -0.75
CA GLU A 22 5.71 -19.72 -1.58
C GLU A 22 5.78 -20.41 -2.95
N ARG A 23 5.57 -21.73 -2.99
CA ARG A 23 5.51 -22.50 -4.25
C ARG A 23 4.42 -21.97 -5.18
N GLU A 24 3.23 -21.70 -4.64
CA GLU A 24 2.12 -21.17 -5.43
C GLU A 24 2.39 -19.74 -5.90
N PHE A 25 2.95 -18.89 -5.04
CA PHE A 25 3.33 -17.53 -5.40
C PHE A 25 4.30 -17.52 -6.58
N LEU A 26 5.37 -18.32 -6.51
CA LEU A 26 6.37 -18.42 -7.57
C LEU A 26 5.77 -18.96 -8.87
N ARG A 27 4.86 -19.96 -8.77
CA ARG A 27 4.14 -20.48 -9.94
C ARG A 27 3.30 -19.39 -10.59
N ARG A 28 2.50 -18.63 -9.83
CA ARG A 28 1.67 -17.54 -10.37
C ARG A 28 2.49 -16.43 -11.00
N ARG A 29 3.62 -16.06 -10.37
CA ARG A 29 4.56 -15.10 -10.94
C ARG A 29 5.11 -15.58 -12.28
N ALA A 30 5.55 -16.84 -12.35
CA ALA A 30 6.09 -17.41 -13.58
C ALA A 30 5.06 -17.49 -14.72
N ASN A 31 3.76 -17.54 -14.39
CA ASN A 31 2.65 -17.52 -15.35
C ASN A 31 2.12 -16.10 -15.65
N GLY A 32 2.79 -15.04 -15.18
CA GLY A 32 2.39 -13.66 -15.47
C GLY A 32 1.09 -13.21 -14.80
N LEU A 33 0.68 -13.86 -13.71
CA LEU A 33 -0.59 -13.58 -13.04
C LEU A 33 -0.54 -12.39 -12.07
N PHE A 34 0.59 -11.70 -11.98
CA PHE A 34 0.78 -10.53 -11.12
C PHE A 34 1.12 -9.30 -11.96
N ALA A 35 0.41 -8.20 -11.71
CA ALA A 35 0.72 -6.90 -12.27
C ALA A 35 1.99 -6.31 -11.62
N LEU A 36 2.13 -6.50 -10.31
CA LEU A 36 3.29 -6.11 -9.51
C LEU A 36 3.57 -7.19 -8.47
N ASP A 37 4.83 -7.52 -8.24
CA ASP A 37 5.26 -8.34 -7.11
C ASP A 37 6.50 -7.78 -6.42
N TRP A 38 6.60 -8.02 -5.11
CA TRP A 38 7.72 -7.58 -4.29
C TRP A 38 7.96 -8.49 -3.09
N GLN A 39 9.09 -8.29 -2.42
CA GLN A 39 9.42 -8.98 -1.18
C GLN A 39 9.79 -7.98 -0.08
N ALA A 40 9.26 -8.21 1.12
CA ALA A 40 9.64 -7.48 2.34
C ALA A 40 9.50 -8.41 3.56
N HIS A 41 10.43 -8.34 4.51
CA HIS A 41 10.37 -9.10 5.77
C HIS A 41 10.04 -10.59 5.59
N HIS A 42 10.85 -11.29 4.78
CA HIS A 42 10.67 -12.71 4.41
C HIS A 42 9.32 -13.07 3.79
N THR A 43 8.50 -12.07 3.47
CA THR A 43 7.16 -12.22 2.93
C THR A 43 7.14 -11.68 1.50
N ARG A 44 6.51 -12.42 0.58
CA ARG A 44 6.25 -11.95 -0.78
C ARG A 44 4.85 -11.37 -0.86
N TYR A 45 4.71 -10.34 -1.67
CA TYR A 45 3.50 -9.60 -1.89
C TYR A 45 3.29 -9.43 -3.39
N ALA A 46 2.05 -9.46 -3.85
CA ALA A 46 1.72 -9.12 -5.22
C ALA A 46 0.34 -8.49 -5.34
N LEU A 47 0.18 -7.72 -6.41
CA LEU A 47 -1.11 -7.30 -6.97
C LEU A 47 -1.39 -8.19 -8.17
N GLY A 48 -2.60 -8.73 -8.25
CA GLY A 48 -2.97 -9.57 -9.38
C GLY A 48 -3.12 -8.78 -10.68
N ILE A 49 -3.02 -9.49 -11.79
CA ILE A 49 -3.15 -8.92 -13.13
C ILE A 49 -4.56 -8.33 -13.39
N GLU A 50 -5.57 -8.74 -12.61
CA GLU A 50 -6.92 -8.17 -12.65
C GLU A 50 -6.98 -6.67 -12.38
N VAL A 51 -5.97 -6.09 -11.71
CA VAL A 51 -5.88 -4.64 -11.53
C VAL A 51 -5.84 -3.92 -12.88
N ASP A 52 -5.11 -4.45 -13.85
CA ASP A 52 -5.06 -3.84 -15.18
C ASP A 52 -6.41 -3.91 -15.88
N LEU A 53 -7.15 -5.02 -15.70
CA LEU A 53 -8.47 -5.19 -16.29
C LEU A 53 -9.48 -4.21 -15.71
N TRP A 54 -9.42 -3.96 -14.39
CA TRP A 54 -10.27 -2.96 -13.75
C TRP A 54 -9.94 -1.54 -14.21
N LEU A 55 -8.64 -1.20 -14.33
CA LEU A 55 -8.21 0.10 -14.84
C LEU A 55 -8.65 0.31 -16.30
N LEU A 56 -8.56 -0.72 -17.15
CA LEU A 56 -9.06 -0.67 -18.54
C LEU A 56 -10.57 -0.45 -18.62
N GLN A 57 -11.32 -0.82 -17.57
CA GLN A 57 -12.76 -0.58 -17.46
C GLN A 57 -13.09 0.80 -16.85
N GLY A 58 -12.09 1.64 -16.59
CA GLY A 58 -12.28 2.95 -15.95
C GLY A 58 -12.60 2.86 -14.45
N ILE A 59 -12.25 1.76 -13.80
CA ILE A 59 -12.48 1.56 -12.37
C ILE A 59 -11.25 2.04 -11.59
N ASP A 60 -11.45 2.94 -10.63
CA ASP A 60 -10.41 3.35 -9.70
C ASP A 60 -10.03 2.21 -8.74
N VAL A 61 -8.75 1.86 -8.69
CA VAL A 61 -8.24 0.77 -7.85
C VAL A 61 -7.34 1.28 -6.74
N VAL A 62 -7.80 1.15 -5.49
CA VAL A 62 -6.99 1.46 -4.30
C VAL A 62 -6.19 0.23 -3.88
N VAL A 63 -4.86 0.39 -3.77
CA VAL A 63 -3.91 -0.67 -3.39
C VAL A 63 -3.06 -0.24 -2.20
N ASN A 64 -2.72 -1.18 -1.32
CA ASN A 64 -1.73 -0.94 -0.27
C ASN A 64 -0.34 -1.35 -0.78
N GLY A 65 0.47 -0.36 -1.16
CA GLY A 65 1.79 -0.55 -1.74
C GLY A 65 2.96 -0.41 -0.75
N SER A 66 4.17 -0.63 -1.25
CA SER A 66 5.42 -0.36 -0.51
C SER A 66 6.12 0.85 -1.11
N ARG A 67 6.57 1.78 -0.26
CA ARG A 67 7.38 2.94 -0.68
C ARG A 67 8.61 2.53 -1.51
N ALA A 68 9.26 1.44 -1.12
CA ALA A 68 10.43 0.90 -1.81
C ALA A 68 10.13 0.43 -3.26
N TYR A 69 8.87 0.10 -3.55
CA TYR A 69 8.43 -0.42 -4.84
C TYR A 69 7.63 0.58 -5.67
N LEU A 70 7.48 1.81 -5.18
CA LEU A 70 6.83 2.88 -5.93
C LEU A 70 7.46 3.11 -7.33
N PRO A 71 8.79 3.06 -7.53
CA PRO A 71 9.38 3.20 -8.87
C PRO A 71 8.86 2.16 -9.88
N TYR A 72 8.64 0.91 -9.45
CA TYR A 72 8.10 -0.14 -10.32
C TYR A 72 6.62 0.09 -10.62
N ALA A 73 5.84 0.54 -9.64
CA ALA A 73 4.45 0.93 -9.87
C ALA A 73 4.34 2.09 -10.87
N ARG A 74 5.25 3.07 -10.78
CA ARG A 74 5.34 4.18 -11.75
C ARG A 74 5.68 3.71 -13.14
N GLN A 75 6.64 2.79 -13.27
CA GLN A 75 7.01 2.23 -14.56
C GLN A 75 5.83 1.53 -15.24
N ARG A 76 4.99 0.83 -14.46
CA ARG A 76 3.82 0.12 -14.99
C ARG A 76 2.65 1.04 -15.33
N TYR A 77 2.25 1.91 -14.40
CA TYR A 77 0.98 2.63 -14.47
C TYR A 77 1.13 4.09 -14.91
N GLY A 78 2.34 4.66 -14.88
CA GLY A 78 2.62 6.01 -15.36
C GLY A 78 1.66 7.06 -14.78
N ALA A 79 1.04 7.84 -15.66
CA ALA A 79 0.11 8.90 -15.30
C ALA A 79 -1.19 8.41 -14.62
N GLN A 80 -1.55 7.12 -14.75
CA GLN A 80 -2.72 6.55 -14.07
C GLN A 80 -2.45 6.27 -12.58
N LEU A 81 -1.20 6.38 -12.13
CA LEU A 81 -0.83 6.15 -10.73
C LEU A 81 -0.94 7.44 -9.91
N LEU A 82 -1.81 7.41 -8.90
CA LEU A 82 -1.84 8.42 -7.85
C LEU A 82 -1.13 7.90 -6.58
N PRO A 83 0.14 8.28 -6.32
CA PRO A 83 0.83 7.87 -5.11
C PRO A 83 0.35 8.67 -3.89
N LEU A 84 -0.18 7.96 -2.89
CA LEU A 84 -0.58 8.52 -1.59
C LEU A 84 0.31 7.98 -0.48
N CYS A 85 0.97 8.87 0.26
CA CYS A 85 1.91 8.54 1.31
C CYS A 85 1.34 8.93 2.67
N LEU A 86 1.03 7.91 3.48
CA LEU A 86 0.63 8.12 4.88
C LEU A 86 1.84 8.59 5.70
N GLN A 87 1.67 9.68 6.42
CA GLN A 87 2.65 10.22 7.36
C GLN A 87 2.16 9.99 8.79
N VAL A 88 3.07 9.54 9.63
CA VAL A 88 2.82 9.34 11.05
C VAL A 88 4.09 9.70 11.79
N GLU A 89 3.94 10.48 12.86
CA GLU A 89 5.03 10.86 13.73
C GLU A 89 5.63 9.62 14.41
N PRO A 90 6.95 9.59 14.62
CA PRO A 90 7.62 8.44 15.23
C PRO A 90 7.02 8.03 16.58
N ALA A 91 6.61 9.00 17.41
CA ALA A 91 6.01 8.75 18.72
C ALA A 91 4.63 8.07 18.60
N VAL A 92 3.80 8.49 17.64
CA VAL A 92 2.49 7.89 17.38
C VAL A 92 2.66 6.49 16.79
N LEU A 93 3.60 6.32 15.84
CA LEU A 93 3.91 5.02 15.25
C LEU A 93 4.35 4.03 16.33
N ARG A 94 5.31 4.41 17.19
CA ARG A 94 5.77 3.58 18.32
C ARG A 94 4.59 3.11 19.18
N ARG A 95 3.78 4.05 19.67
CA ARG A 95 2.62 3.76 20.51
C ARG A 95 1.68 2.73 19.86
N ARG A 96 1.39 2.89 18.56
CA ARG A 96 0.52 1.96 17.81
C ARG A 96 1.13 0.57 17.63
N LEU A 97 2.46 0.49 17.46
CA LEU A 97 3.19 -0.78 17.36
C LEU A 97 3.18 -1.54 18.70
N GLU A 98 3.38 -0.82 19.81
CA GLU A 98 3.31 -1.38 21.17
C GLU A 98 1.90 -1.86 21.50
N GLN A 99 0.87 -1.04 21.23
CA GLN A 99 -0.53 -1.36 21.54
C GLN A 99 -1.05 -2.61 20.85
N ARG A 100 -0.59 -2.90 19.62
CA ARG A 100 -1.07 -4.10 18.89
C ARG A 100 -0.36 -5.40 19.32
N GLY A 101 0.75 -5.31 20.05
CA GLY A 101 1.42 -6.44 20.68
C GLY A 101 1.93 -7.54 19.73
N ARG A 102 2.21 -7.23 18.47
CA ARG A 102 2.67 -8.22 17.46
C ARG A 102 4.17 -8.31 17.30
N GLU A 103 4.88 -7.35 17.87
CA GLU A 103 6.31 -7.16 17.67
C GLU A 103 7.01 -7.02 19.02
N ASP A 104 8.20 -7.59 19.11
CA ASP A 104 9.11 -7.31 20.22
C ASP A 104 9.76 -5.92 20.08
N SER A 105 10.45 -5.47 21.14
CA SER A 105 11.11 -4.16 21.16
C SER A 105 12.11 -3.97 20.03
N GLY A 106 12.90 -4.99 19.69
CA GLY A 106 13.88 -4.93 18.60
C GLY A 106 13.21 -4.77 17.23
N GLN A 107 12.12 -5.50 17.00
CA GLN A 107 11.31 -5.39 15.78
C GLN A 107 10.64 -4.02 15.65
N ILE A 108 10.20 -3.43 16.77
CA ILE A 108 9.65 -2.06 16.81
C ILE A 108 10.73 -1.05 16.41
N GLU A 109 11.93 -1.10 17.02
CA GLU A 109 13.04 -0.19 16.67
C GLU A 109 13.42 -0.30 15.19
N GLN A 110 13.54 -1.52 14.67
CA GLN A 110 13.82 -1.74 13.25
C GLN A 110 12.75 -1.11 12.35
N ARG A 111 11.48 -1.19 12.76
CA ARG A 111 10.36 -0.63 12.00
C ARG A 111 10.35 0.90 12.03
N LEU A 112 10.69 1.51 13.16
CA LEU A 112 10.85 2.96 13.31
C LEU A 112 12.03 3.47 12.49
N ALA A 113 13.19 2.83 12.58
CA ALA A 113 14.38 3.18 11.80
C ALA A 113 14.10 3.13 10.29
N ARG A 114 13.42 2.07 9.82
CA ARG A 114 12.98 2.00 8.41
C ARG A 114 12.00 3.12 8.07
N ALA A 115 11.03 3.41 8.93
CA ALA A 115 10.05 4.46 8.65
C ALA A 115 10.72 5.83 8.45
N ALA A 116 11.75 6.12 9.26
CA ALA A 116 12.58 7.33 9.17
C ALA A 116 13.52 7.35 7.96
N ALA A 117 14.07 6.19 7.56
CA ALA A 117 14.98 6.09 6.42
C ALA A 117 14.30 6.35 5.06
N TYR A 118 12.99 6.11 4.96
CA TYR A 118 12.25 6.38 3.72
C TYR A 118 11.73 7.81 3.68
N SER A 119 12.41 8.66 2.92
CA SER A 119 11.86 9.96 2.51
C SER A 119 10.60 9.76 1.67
N VAL A 120 9.60 10.61 1.89
CA VAL A 120 8.40 10.65 1.04
C VAL A 120 8.78 11.37 -0.25
N PRO A 121 8.65 10.73 -1.43
CA PRO A 121 8.90 11.39 -2.71
C PRO A 121 8.09 12.68 -2.83
N SER A 122 8.67 13.71 -3.43
CA SER A 122 8.07 15.05 -3.52
C SER A 122 6.74 15.08 -4.27
N ASP A 123 6.55 14.13 -5.18
CA ASP A 123 5.36 13.96 -6.00
C ASP A 123 4.35 12.96 -5.42
N CYS A 124 4.56 12.51 -4.18
CA CYS A 124 3.58 11.74 -3.43
C CYS A 124 2.70 12.69 -2.62
N LEU A 125 1.38 12.60 -2.79
CA LEU A 125 0.45 13.34 -1.95
C LEU A 125 0.50 12.78 -0.54
N ARG A 126 0.54 13.67 0.45
CA ARG A 126 0.73 13.30 1.85
C ARG A 126 -0.61 13.28 2.56
N LEU A 127 -0.84 12.23 3.35
CA LEU A 127 -2.00 12.12 4.21
C LEU A 127 -1.54 11.94 5.65
N ASP A 128 -2.01 12.83 6.53
CA ASP A 128 -1.76 12.70 7.96
C ASP A 128 -2.49 11.48 8.52
N ASN A 129 -1.76 10.66 9.26
CA ASN A 129 -2.27 9.49 9.97
C ASN A 129 -1.84 9.52 11.45
N ASN A 130 -1.69 10.71 12.02
CA ASN A 130 -1.41 10.90 13.44
C ASN A 130 -2.67 10.78 14.29
N GLY A 131 -3.76 11.37 13.80
CA GLY A 131 -5.07 11.45 14.47
C GLY A 131 -5.94 10.19 14.36
N ALA A 132 -7.25 10.39 14.46
CA ALA A 132 -8.21 9.32 14.32
C ALA A 132 -8.28 8.85 12.86
N LEU A 133 -8.61 7.56 12.66
CA LEU A 133 -8.78 7.00 11.32
C LEU A 133 -9.84 7.75 10.50
N SER A 134 -10.88 8.26 11.16
CA SER A 134 -11.93 9.09 10.55
C SER A 134 -11.36 10.34 9.88
N ASP A 135 -10.35 10.96 10.49
CA ASP A 135 -9.80 12.23 10.03
C ASP A 135 -8.96 12.00 8.77
N THR A 136 -8.12 10.95 8.78
CA THR A 136 -7.37 10.50 7.60
C THR A 136 -8.29 10.11 6.45
N LEU A 137 -9.41 9.43 6.76
CA LEU A 137 -10.39 9.02 5.75
C LEU A 137 -11.10 10.25 5.14
N ALA A 138 -11.50 11.22 5.97
CA ALA A 138 -12.11 12.45 5.50
C ALA A 138 -11.16 13.23 4.57
N ALA A 139 -9.88 13.37 4.96
CA ALA A 139 -8.87 14.01 4.14
C ALA A 139 -8.65 13.29 2.80
N LEU A 140 -8.62 11.95 2.81
CA LEU A 140 -8.52 11.14 1.60
C LEU A 140 -9.72 11.40 0.65
N LEU A 141 -10.94 11.40 1.18
CA LEU A 141 -12.14 11.62 0.36
C LEU A 141 -12.19 13.02 -0.24
N GLN A 142 -11.79 14.04 0.52
CA GLN A 142 -11.67 15.41 0.02
C GLN A 142 -10.65 15.50 -1.13
N LEU A 143 -9.49 14.88 -0.96
CA LEU A 143 -8.44 14.84 -1.98
C LEU A 143 -8.92 14.15 -3.26
N LEU A 144 -9.55 12.98 -3.15
CA LEU A 144 -10.07 12.26 -4.32
C LEU A 144 -11.18 13.05 -5.04
N THR A 145 -12.01 13.78 -4.28
CA THR A 145 -13.05 14.63 -4.85
C THR A 145 -12.47 15.83 -5.61
N ALA A 146 -11.41 16.45 -5.08
CA ALA A 146 -10.73 17.56 -5.74
C ALA A 146 -10.10 17.14 -7.06
N LEU A 147 -9.36 16.02 -7.07
CA LEU A 147 -8.70 15.50 -8.28
C LEU A 147 -9.70 15.17 -9.40
N ARG A 148 -10.85 14.56 -9.06
CA ARG A 148 -11.91 14.28 -10.04
C ARG A 148 -12.53 15.54 -10.65
N ARG A 149 -12.55 16.67 -9.92
CA ARG A 149 -13.04 17.96 -10.45
C ARG A 149 -12.01 18.61 -11.38
N GLU A 150 -10.73 18.44 -11.11
CA GLU A 150 -9.66 18.91 -12.00
C GLU A 150 -9.66 18.12 -13.32
N GLU A 151 -9.98 16.83 -13.27
CA GLU A 151 -10.16 15.98 -14.47
C GLU A 151 -11.46 16.27 -15.24
N ASN A 152 -12.49 16.82 -14.58
CA ASN A 152 -13.77 17.21 -15.17
C ASN A 152 -14.16 18.66 -14.81
N PRO A 153 -13.47 19.67 -15.36
CA PRO A 153 -13.65 21.08 -14.98
C PRO A 153 -15.02 21.69 -15.40
N CYS A 154 -15.82 20.97 -16.19
CA CYS A 154 -17.15 21.38 -16.62
C CYS A 154 -18.19 20.30 -16.30
N ASN A 155 -18.76 20.37 -15.09
CA ASN A 155 -20.08 19.83 -14.76
C ASN A 155 -20.69 20.68 -13.63
#